data_AF-A0A4V2A2Y4-F1
#
_entry.id   AF-A0A4V2A2Y4-F1
#
_cell.length_a   1.000
_cell.length_b   1.000
_cell.length_c   1.000
_cell.angle_alpha   90.00
_cell.angle_beta   90.00
_cell.angle_gamma   90.00
#
_symmetry.space_group_name_H-M   'P 1'
#
loop_
_entity.id
_entity.type
_entity.pdbx_description
1 polymer ?
#
loop_
_entity_poly.entity_id
_entity_poly.type
_entity_poly.pdbx_seq_one_letter_code
_entity_poly.pdbx_strand_id
1 'polypeptide(L)'
;MLRQHYALNNQNRIVRLEFRLRYFQLFNRPADEVERQLTFGQIAALRFANDMEFSTLLEKALAFNLSADEIKKSIRDWQPDNMRV
;
A
#
# COMPACT_ATOMS: atom_id res chain seq x y z
N MET A 1 9.30 -19.09 18.81
CA MET A 1 8.43 -18.36 17.84
C MET A 1 9.20 -17.79 16.65
N LEU A 2 10.21 -18.49 16.10
CA LEU A 2 11.01 -18.01 14.97
C LEU A 2 10.22 -17.99 13.65
N ARG A 3 9.35 -19.01 13.44
CA ARG A 3 8.56 -19.20 12.20
C ARG A 3 7.57 -18.06 11.92
N GLN A 4 6.94 -17.50 12.94
CA GLN A 4 5.96 -16.42 12.77
C GLN A 4 6.62 -15.11 12.30
N HIS A 5 7.82 -14.80 12.78
CA HIS A 5 8.53 -13.59 12.38
C HIS A 5 8.93 -13.61 10.89
N TYR A 6 9.37 -14.78 10.38
CA TYR A 6 9.64 -14.95 8.95
C TYR A 6 8.39 -14.78 8.09
N ALA A 7 7.25 -15.33 8.52
CA ALA A 7 5.99 -15.19 7.78
C ALA A 7 5.56 -13.72 7.67
N LEU A 8 5.63 -12.95 8.77
CA LEU A 8 5.32 -11.52 8.77
C LEU A 8 6.26 -10.71 7.87
N ASN A 9 7.56 -11.01 7.89
CA ASN A 9 8.51 -10.34 7.00
C ASN A 9 8.23 -10.65 5.53
N ASN A 10 7.87 -11.88 5.20
CA ASN A 10 7.47 -12.25 3.83
C ASN A 10 6.18 -11.54 3.41
N GLN A 11 5.18 -11.46 4.30
CA GLN A 11 3.96 -10.68 4.04
C GLN A 11 4.29 -9.21 3.75
N ASN A 12 5.17 -8.59 4.54
CA ASN A 12 5.57 -7.19 4.32
C ASN A 12 6.30 -6.99 2.98
N ARG A 13 7.05 -8.00 2.52
CA ARG A 13 7.70 -7.97 1.19
C ARG A 13 6.68 -8.14 0.07
N ILE A 14 5.71 -9.03 0.23
CA ILE A 14 4.62 -9.24 -0.74
C ILE A 14 3.80 -7.95 -0.89
N VAL A 15 3.40 -7.31 0.21
CA VAL A 15 2.65 -6.04 0.17
C VAL A 15 3.43 -4.94 -0.59
N ARG A 16 4.75 -4.86 -0.41
CA ARG A 16 5.59 -3.94 -1.20
C ARG A 16 5.61 -4.30 -2.68
N LEU A 17 5.70 -5.58 -3.03
CA LEU A 17 5.68 -6.04 -4.42
C LEU A 17 4.32 -5.77 -5.09
N GLU A 18 3.21 -6.02 -4.39
CA GLU A 18 1.86 -5.68 -4.85
C GLU A 18 1.73 -4.19 -5.15
N PHE A 19 2.21 -3.34 -4.24
CA PHE A 19 2.25 -1.89 -4.43
C PHE A 19 3.06 -1.50 -5.67
N ARG A 20 4.29 -2.01 -5.80
CA ARG A 20 5.16 -1.72 -6.95
C ARG A 20 4.52 -2.15 -8.27
N LEU A 21 3.93 -3.34 -8.31
CA LEU A 21 3.26 -3.88 -9.49
C LEU A 21 2.06 -3.00 -9.87
N ARG A 22 1.18 -2.70 -8.91
CA ARG A 22 0.01 -1.84 -9.13
C ARG A 22 0.42 -0.46 -9.64
N TYR A 23 1.42 0.15 -8.99
CA TYR A 23 1.95 1.44 -9.40
C TYR A 23 2.51 1.39 -10.83
N PHE A 24 3.28 0.36 -11.18
CA PHE A 24 3.81 0.20 -12.54
C PHE A 24 2.67 0.02 -13.57
N GLN A 25 1.64 -0.76 -13.26
CA GLN A 25 0.49 -0.96 -14.15
C GLN A 25 -0.31 0.32 -14.40
N LEU A 26 -0.47 1.17 -13.38
CA LEU A 26 -1.25 2.41 -13.48
C LEU A 26 -0.46 3.59 -14.06
N PHE A 27 0.83 3.69 -13.76
CA PHE A 27 1.65 4.87 -14.11
C PHE A 27 2.72 4.58 -15.17
N ASN A 28 2.88 3.31 -15.57
CA ASN A 28 3.88 2.84 -16.55
C ASN A 28 5.32 3.30 -16.24
N ARG A 29 5.68 3.35 -14.95
CA ARG A 29 7.01 3.75 -14.46
C ARG A 29 7.33 3.06 -13.13
N PRO A 30 8.62 2.89 -12.77
CA PRO A 30 9.01 2.23 -11.53
C PRO A 30 8.53 3.01 -10.29
N ALA A 31 8.20 2.30 -9.22
CA ALA A 31 7.70 2.88 -7.98
C ALA A 31 8.80 3.30 -6.98
N ASP A 32 10.09 3.10 -7.32
CA ASP A 32 11.21 3.18 -6.37
C ASP A 32 11.28 4.53 -5.63
N GLU A 33 11.02 5.64 -6.32
CA GLU A 33 11.04 6.97 -5.72
C GLU A 33 9.85 7.22 -4.79
N VAL A 34 8.66 6.76 -5.20
CA VAL A 34 7.42 6.94 -4.44
C VAL A 34 7.40 6.04 -3.23
N GLU A 35 7.84 4.79 -3.35
CA GLU A 35 7.90 3.85 -2.24
C GLU A 35 8.82 4.36 -1.11
N ARG A 36 9.96 4.98 -1.46
CA ARG A 36 10.89 5.56 -0.47
C ARG A 36 10.29 6.71 0.34
N GLN A 37 9.27 7.39 -0.19
CA GLN A 37 8.59 8.48 0.50
C GLN A 37 7.47 7.99 1.42
N LEU A 38 7.11 6.71 1.35
CA LEU A 38 6.03 6.14 2.12
C LEU A 38 6.57 5.20 3.21
N THR A 39 5.93 5.27 4.39
CA THR A 39 6.06 4.25 5.41
C THR A 39 5.38 2.96 4.97
N PHE A 40 5.82 1.83 5.52
CA PHE A 40 5.15 0.55 5.27
C PHE A 40 3.66 0.58 5.64
N GLY A 41 3.29 1.31 6.70
CA GLY A 41 1.89 1.46 7.12
C GLY A 41 1.03 2.14 6.05
N GLN A 42 1.54 3.20 5.42
CA GLN A 42 0.86 3.88 4.31
C GLN A 42 0.73 2.96 3.08
N ILE A 43 1.80 2.26 2.71
CA ILE A 43 1.78 1.27 1.61
C ILE A 43 0.72 0.19 1.87
N ALA A 44 0.70 -0.37 3.08
CA ALA A 44 -0.28 -1.39 3.46
C ALA A 44 -1.72 -0.86 3.50
N ALA A 45 -1.92 0.41 3.85
CA ALA A 45 -3.23 1.06 3.84
C ALA A 45 -3.76 1.27 2.42
N LEU A 46 -2.93 1.73 1.49
CA LEU A 46 -3.30 1.98 0.10
C LEU A 46 -3.82 0.74 -0.64
N ARG A 47 -3.43 -0.45 -0.19
CA ARG A 47 -3.86 -1.71 -0.81
C ARG A 47 -5.37 -1.94 -0.76
N PHE A 48 -6.04 -1.40 0.26
CA PHE A 48 -7.49 -1.53 0.43
C PHE A 48 -8.28 -0.60 -0.52
N ALA A 49 -7.61 0.29 -1.26
CA ALA A 49 -8.23 1.11 -2.28
C ALA A 49 -8.31 0.33 -3.62
N ASN A 50 -9.39 0.56 -4.37
CA ASN A 50 -9.47 0.16 -5.77
C ASN A 50 -8.55 1.03 -6.66
N ASP A 51 -8.37 0.65 -7.93
CA ASP A 51 -7.45 1.34 -8.84
C ASP A 51 -7.87 2.78 -9.17
N MET A 52 -9.17 3.08 -9.16
CA MET A 52 -9.68 4.43 -9.40
C MET A 52 -9.32 5.39 -8.24
N GLU A 53 -9.39 4.91 -7.00
CA GLU A 53 -9.09 5.70 -5.81
C GLU A 53 -7.59 5.71 -5.47
N PHE A 54 -6.86 4.65 -5.84
CA PHE A 54 -5.45 4.46 -5.49
C PHE A 54 -4.59 5.66 -5.87
N SER A 55 -4.68 6.14 -7.11
CA SER A 55 -3.87 7.27 -7.60
C SER A 55 -4.14 8.55 -6.80
N THR A 56 -5.41 8.84 -6.52
CA THR A 56 -5.83 10.02 -5.76
C THR A 56 -5.37 9.94 -4.30
N LEU A 57 -5.50 8.77 -3.68
CA LEU A 57 -5.09 8.56 -2.29
C LEU A 57 -3.57 8.58 -2.14
N LEU A 58 -2.84 8.04 -3.12
CA LEU A 58 -1.40 8.08 -3.17
C LEU A 58 -0.88 9.51 -3.24
N GLU A 59 -1.43 10.34 -4.14
CA GLU A 59 -1.07 11.75 -4.23
C GLU A 59 -1.33 12.50 -2.93
N LYS A 60 -2.49 12.26 -2.29
CA LYS A 60 -2.81 12.86 -0.98
C LYS A 60 -1.85 12.38 0.11
N ALA A 61 -1.51 11.09 0.14
CA ALA A 61 -0.58 10.54 1.11
C ALA A 61 0.81 11.18 0.97
N LEU A 62 1.28 11.40 -0.25
CA LEU A 62 2.57 12.06 -0.52
C LEU A 62 2.52 13.56 -0.20
N ALA A 63 1.45 14.26 -0.57
CA ALA A 63 1.33 15.72 -0.41
C ALA A 63 1.10 16.14 1.04
N PHE A 64 0.28 15.41 1.78
CA PHE A 64 -0.14 15.76 3.14
C PHE A 64 0.48 14.86 4.22
N ASN A 65 1.34 13.93 3.83
CA ASN A 65 1.94 12.93 4.73
C ASN A 65 0.88 12.20 5.58
N LEU A 66 -0.23 11.78 4.95
CA LEU A 66 -1.34 11.14 5.65
C LEU A 66 -0.89 9.88 6.38
N SER A 67 -1.34 9.70 7.62
CA SER A 67 -1.15 8.46 8.35
C SER A 67 -1.89 7.29 7.69
N ALA A 68 -1.49 6.06 8.00
CA ALA A 68 -2.14 4.86 7.51
C ALA A 68 -3.64 4.79 7.87
N ASP A 69 -4.01 5.34 9.03
CA ASP A 69 -5.40 5.40 9.49
C ASP A 69 -6.22 6.43 8.69
N GLU A 70 -5.66 7.61 8.42
CA GLU A 70 -6.28 8.63 7.58
C GLU A 70 -6.47 8.16 6.13
N ILE A 71 -5.51 7.42 5.58
CA ILE A 71 -5.64 6.78 4.26
C ILE A 71 -6.82 5.82 4.28
N LYS A 72 -6.90 4.91 5.26
CA LYS A 72 -7.99 3.93 5.38
C LYS A 72 -9.36 4.60 5.51
N LYS A 73 -9.47 5.65 6.31
CA LYS A 73 -10.71 6.44 6.47
C LYS A 73 -11.12 7.19 5.20
N SER A 74 -10.18 7.44 4.30
CA SER A 74 -10.42 8.15 3.04
C SER A 74 -10.87 7.24 1.90
N ILE A 75 -10.79 5.91 2.06
CA ILE A 75 -11.23 4.92 1.07
C ILE A 75 -12.76 4.85 1.09
N ARG A 76 -13.40 4.95 -0.07
CA ARG A 76 -14.87 4.85 -0.18
C ARG A 76 -15.29 3.45 -0.61
N ASP A 77 -14.52 2.84 -1.51
CA ASP A 77 -14.77 1.49 -1.98
C ASP A 77 -13.69 0.54 -1.46
N TRP A 78 -13.96 -0.04 -0.29
CA TRP A 78 -13.03 -0.87 0.45
C TRP A 78 -12.84 -2.26 -0.18
N GLN A 79 -11.61 -2.57 -0.56
CA GLN A 79 -11.19 -3.86 -1.10
C GLN A 79 -10.52 -4.71 -0.01
N PRO A 80 -11.24 -5.61 0.69
CA PRO A 80 -10.68 -6.36 1.80
C PRO A 80 -9.64 -7.38 1.32
N ASP A 81 -8.61 -7.60 2.15
CA ASP A 81 -7.66 -8.70 1.95
C ASP A 81 -8.09 -9.93 2.75
N ASN A 82 -8.81 -10.82 2.08
CA ASN A 82 -9.34 -12.04 2.66
C ASN A 82 -8.29 -13.15 2.79
N MET A 83 -7.08 -12.96 2.27
CA MET A 83 -6.00 -13.94 2.34
C MET A 83 -5.04 -13.66 3.50
N ARG A 84 -5.24 -12.55 4.23
CA ARG A 84 -4.43 -12.23 5.42
C ARG A 84 -4.86 -13.07 6.61
N VAL A 85 -3.88 -13.72 7.23
CA VAL A 85 -4.00 -14.45 8.50
C VAL A 85 -3.10 -13.84 9.57
#